data_AF-A0AAV4FTT5-F1
#
_entry.id   AF-A0AAV4FTT5-F1
#
_cell.length_a   1.000
_cell.length_b   1.000
_cell.length_c   1.000
_cell.angle_alpha   90.00
_cell.angle_beta   90.00
_cell.angle_gamma   90.00
#
_symmetry.space_group_name_H-M   'P 1'
#
loop_
_entity.id
_entity.type
_entity.pdbx_description
1 polymer ?
#
loop_
_entity_poly.entity_id
_entity_poly.type
_entity_poly.pdbx_seq_one_letter_code
_entity_poly.pdbx_strand_id
1 'polypeptide(L)'
;MPFLGSELEYCLRTLLERVVKSETLENANTPLKLVALDLKETDILLPADSVGVGFKIKRVLKSSSASPKDFIQLKMEARNFVVAMVKKLQEKSPLNSKLVRNINWMIP
;
A
#
# COMPACT_ATOMS: atom_id res chain seq x y z
N MET A 1 -16.12 -18.38 -3.01
CA MET A 1 -14.97 -18.15 -2.10
C MET A 1 -15.32 -16.96 -1.22
N PRO A 2 -15.92 -17.17 -0.03
CA PRO A 2 -16.59 -16.13 0.76
C PRO A 2 -15.68 -15.03 1.35
N PHE A 3 -14.37 -15.16 1.19
CA PHE A 3 -13.39 -14.33 1.89
C PHE A 3 -12.54 -13.49 0.92
N LEU A 4 -12.65 -13.76 -0.39
CA LEU A 4 -11.77 -13.20 -1.39
C LEU A 4 -11.85 -11.66 -1.44
N GLY A 5 -13.04 -11.09 -1.33
CA GLY A 5 -13.22 -9.63 -1.32
C GLY A 5 -12.54 -8.98 -0.11
N SER A 6 -12.79 -9.50 1.09
CA SER A 6 -12.23 -8.99 2.34
C SER A 6 -10.72 -9.22 2.45
N GLU A 7 -10.21 -10.36 1.99
CA GLU A 7 -8.77 -10.65 2.02
C GLU A 7 -7.99 -9.79 1.03
N LEU A 8 -8.55 -9.53 -0.16
CA LEU A 8 -7.95 -8.62 -1.13
C LEU A 8 -7.98 -7.17 -0.63
N GLU A 9 -9.07 -6.74 0.00
CA GLU A 9 -9.15 -5.43 0.64
C GLU A 9 -8.10 -5.29 1.74
N TYR A 10 -8.00 -6.29 2.62
CA TYR A 10 -7.01 -6.30 3.70
C TYR A 10 -5.58 -6.24 3.16
N CYS A 11 -5.26 -7.05 2.15
CA CYS A 11 -3.95 -7.03 1.47
C CYS A 11 -3.64 -5.64 0.89
N LEU A 12 -4.60 -5.03 0.18
CA LEU A 12 -4.44 -3.73 -0.44
C LEU A 12 -4.23 -2.63 0.62
N ARG A 13 -5.06 -2.62 1.68
CA ARG A 13 -4.97 -1.65 2.77
C ARG A 13 -3.62 -1.75 3.49
N THR A 14 -3.18 -2.96 3.83
CA THR A 14 -1.89 -3.19 4.53
C THR A 14 -0.68 -2.73 3.71
N LEU A 15 -0.76 -2.81 2.38
CA LEU A 15 0.30 -2.30 1.49
C LEU A 15 0.27 -0.77 1.42
N LEU A 16 -0.92 -0.19 1.29
CA LEU A 16 -1.12 1.25 1.23
C LEU A 16 -0.69 1.96 2.53
N GLU A 17 -0.96 1.37 3.70
CA GLU A 17 -0.55 1.89 5.02
C GLU A 17 0.97 2.13 5.15
N ARG A 18 1.79 1.46 4.32
CA ARG A 18 3.25 1.63 4.34
C ARG A 18 3.75 2.84 3.57
N VAL A 19 2.91 3.40 2.68
CA VAL A 19 3.33 4.43 1.72
C VAL A 19 2.36 5.59 1.55
N VAL A 20 1.11 5.48 2.03
CA VAL A 20 0.08 6.52 1.97
C VAL A 20 -0.15 7.10 3.36
N LYS A 21 -0.44 8.40 3.43
CA LYS A 21 -0.73 9.08 4.69
C LYS A 21 -2.03 8.56 5.32
N SER A 22 -2.07 8.49 6.66
CA SER A 22 -3.20 7.92 7.40
C SER A 22 -4.52 8.64 7.10
N GLU A 23 -4.51 9.97 7.02
CA GLU A 23 -5.69 10.78 6.70
C GLU A 23 -6.29 10.44 5.33
N THR A 24 -5.48 10.05 4.35
CA THR A 24 -5.98 9.63 3.04
C THR A 24 -6.65 8.25 3.13
N LEU A 25 -6.09 7.34 3.94
CA LEU A 25 -6.63 5.99 4.12
C LEU A 25 -7.89 5.93 4.96
N GLU A 26 -8.04 6.85 5.91
CA GLU A 26 -9.27 7.05 6.68
C GLU A 26 -10.42 7.53 5.78
N ASN A 27 -10.11 8.42 4.83
CA ASN A 27 -11.08 8.87 3.83
C ASN A 27 -11.43 7.79 2.78
N ALA A 28 -10.48 6.89 2.49
CA ALA A 28 -10.67 5.71 1.64
C ALA A 28 -11.26 4.51 2.41
N ASN A 29 -12.45 4.69 2.98
CA ASN A 29 -13.13 3.71 3.84
C ASN A 29 -13.94 2.63 3.11
N THR A 30 -13.81 2.51 1.79
CA THR A 30 -14.49 1.43 1.02
C THR A 30 -13.51 0.78 0.04
N PRO A 31 -13.73 -0.49 -0.35
CA PRO A 31 -12.90 -1.17 -1.35
C PRO A 31 -12.78 -0.38 -2.66
N LEU A 32 -13.88 0.23 -3.11
CA LEU A 32 -13.90 1.02 -4.34
C LEU A 32 -12.98 2.26 -4.22
N LYS A 33 -13.08 2.98 -3.10
CA LYS A 33 -12.22 4.16 -2.84
C LYS A 33 -10.75 3.77 -2.70
N LEU A 34 -10.44 2.65 -2.05
CA LEU A 34 -9.06 2.14 -1.93
C LEU A 34 -8.45 1.81 -3.30
N VAL A 35 -9.23 1.16 -4.16
CA VAL A 35 -8.77 0.81 -5.52
C VAL A 35 -8.65 2.04 -6.41
N ALA A 36 -9.46 3.08 -6.17
CA ALA A 36 -9.46 4.33 -6.93
C ALA A 36 -8.40 5.37 -6.48
N LEU A 37 -7.61 5.10 -5.43
CA LEU A 37 -6.55 6.02 -5.00
C LEU A 37 -5.50 6.23 -6.09
N ASP A 38 -5.28 7.48 -6.51
CA ASP A 38 -4.24 7.82 -7.47
C ASP A 38 -2.87 7.99 -6.77
N LEU A 39 -2.10 6.92 -6.77
CA LEU A 39 -0.74 6.90 -6.21
C LEU A 39 0.31 7.65 -7.07
N LYS A 40 -0.09 8.41 -8.10
CA LYS A 40 0.78 9.39 -8.76
C LYS A 40 0.81 10.72 -8.01
N GLU A 41 -0.22 11.01 -7.20
CA GLU A 41 -0.27 12.23 -6.41
C GLU A 41 0.73 12.15 -5.25
N THR A 42 1.75 13.00 -5.27
CA THR A 42 2.80 12.98 -4.23
C THR A 42 2.26 13.40 -2.87
N ASP A 43 1.19 14.18 -2.84
CA ASP A 43 0.60 14.75 -1.63
C ASP A 43 -0.11 13.72 -0.75
N ILE A 44 -0.56 12.59 -1.33
CA ILE A 44 -1.15 11.50 -0.55
C ILE A 44 -0.11 10.51 -0.02
N LEU A 45 1.12 10.55 -0.54
CA LEU A 45 2.18 9.63 -0.15
C LEU A 45 2.91 10.12 1.10
N LEU A 46 3.41 9.16 1.88
CA LEU A 46 4.32 9.45 2.98
C LEU A 46 5.62 10.07 2.44
N PRO A 47 6.17 11.06 3.15
CA PRO A 47 7.52 11.54 2.89
C PRO A 47 8.54 10.39 3.00
N ALA A 48 9.62 10.44 2.21
CA ALA A 48 10.56 9.33 2.11
C ALA A 48 11.21 8.97 3.45
N ASP A 49 11.41 9.92 4.35
CA ASP A 49 11.94 9.69 5.69
C ASP A 49 10.99 8.89 6.60
N SER A 50 9.69 9.03 6.37
CA SER A 50 8.60 8.47 7.17
C SER A 50 8.21 7.06 6.72
N VAL A 51 8.67 6.63 5.55
CA VAL A 51 8.46 5.27 5.05
C VAL A 51 9.15 4.26 5.96
N GLY A 52 8.35 3.38 6.54
CA GLY A 52 8.79 2.33 7.45
C GLY A 52 9.51 1.20 6.73
N VAL A 53 10.84 1.22 6.72
CA VAL A 53 11.65 0.04 6.39
C VAL A 53 11.74 -0.84 7.65
N GLY A 54 11.33 -2.11 7.56
CA GLY A 54 11.16 -3.00 8.72
C GLY A 54 12.43 -3.20 9.57
N PHE A 55 12.30 -3.86 10.73
CA PHE A 55 13.37 -3.99 11.73
C PHE A 55 14.68 -4.56 11.17
N LYS A 56 14.60 -5.58 10.31
CA LYS A 56 15.79 -6.18 9.68
C LYS A 56 16.57 -5.17 8.84
N ILE A 57 15.86 -4.38 8.02
CA ILE A 57 16.49 -3.34 7.20
C ILE A 57 17.11 -2.27 8.12
N LYS A 58 16.37 -1.78 9.13
CA LYS A 58 16.93 -0.83 10.11
C LYS A 58 18.22 -1.34 10.76
N ARG A 59 18.29 -2.63 11.09
CA ARG A 59 19.48 -3.25 11.69
C ARG A 59 20.66 -3.27 10.71
N VAL A 60 20.42 -3.69 9.46
CA VAL A 60 21.45 -3.72 8.40
C VAL A 60 21.96 -2.32 8.11
N LEU A 61 21.08 -1.32 8.03
CA LEU A 61 21.46 0.07 7.80
C LEU A 61 22.33 0.62 8.94
N LYS A 62 21.99 0.32 10.21
CA LYS A 62 22.80 0.71 11.37
C LYS A 62 24.20 0.09 11.37
N SER A 63 24.35 -1.12 10.83
CA SER A 63 25.66 -1.79 10.69
C SER A 63 26.40 -1.43 9.40
N SER A 64 25.79 -0.64 8.50
CA SER A 64 26.40 -0.25 7.24
C SER A 64 27.14 1.08 7.37
N SER A 65 28.19 1.26 6.57
CA SER A 65 28.90 2.54 6.41
C SER A 65 28.20 3.50 5.44
N ALA A 66 26.92 3.27 5.14
CA ALA A 66 26.17 4.07 4.17
C ALA A 66 25.82 5.46 4.73
N SER A 67 25.73 6.44 3.85
CA SER A 67 25.43 7.81 4.25
C SER A 67 23.95 7.98 4.59
N PRO A 68 23.58 9.02 5.36
CA PRO A 68 22.18 9.39 5.57
C PRO A 68 21.39 9.57 4.27
N LYS A 69 22.06 10.06 3.21
CA LYS A 69 21.47 10.22 1.87
C LYS A 69 21.10 8.88 1.25
N ASP A 70 21.96 7.87 1.37
CA ASP A 70 21.71 6.52 0.86
C ASP A 70 20.52 5.87 1.58
N PHE A 71 20.34 6.15 2.87
CA PHE A 71 19.18 5.67 3.62
C PHE A 71 17.86 6.29 3.14
N ILE A 72 17.86 7.59 2.87
CA ILE A 72 16.67 8.27 2.32
C ILE A 72 16.37 7.74 0.92
N GLN A 73 17.41 7.55 0.10
CA GLN A 73 17.27 6.99 -1.25
C GLN A 73 16.66 5.59 -1.21
N LEU A 74 17.15 4.70 -0.34
CA LEU A 74 16.59 3.37 -0.16
C LEU A 74 15.11 3.41 0.26
N LYS A 75 14.75 4.30 1.19
CA LYS A 75 13.34 4.44 1.60
C LYS A 75 12.46 4.95 0.45
N MET A 76 12.97 5.86 -0.37
CA MET A 76 12.27 6.35 -1.56
C MET A 76 12.07 5.23 -2.58
N GLU A 77 13.10 4.42 -2.83
CA GLU A 77 13.01 3.26 -3.73
C GLU A 77 12.04 2.21 -3.21
N ALA A 78 12.08 1.91 -1.91
CA ALA A 78 11.12 1.01 -1.27
C ALA A 78 9.68 1.52 -1.40
N ARG A 79 9.45 2.82 -1.21
CA ARG A 79 8.15 3.46 -1.45
C ARG A 79 7.70 3.29 -2.88
N ASN A 80 8.56 3.60 -3.84
CA ASN A 80 8.26 3.51 -5.27
C ASN A 80 7.96 2.07 -5.70
N PHE A 81 8.68 1.09 -5.14
CA PHE A 81 8.42 -0.32 -5.37
C PHE A 81 7.03 -0.75 -4.86
N VAL A 82 6.67 -0.36 -3.63
CA VAL A 82 5.33 -0.66 -3.09
C VAL A 82 4.25 0.04 -3.91
N VAL A 83 4.45 1.30 -4.31
CA VAL A 83 3.51 2.02 -5.19
C VAL A 83 3.32 1.28 -6.52
N ALA A 84 4.41 0.83 -7.15
CA ALA A 84 4.34 0.07 -8.40
C ALA A 84 3.61 -1.27 -8.23
N MET A 85 3.81 -1.95 -7.09
CA MET A 85 3.10 -3.18 -6.75
C MET A 85 1.60 -2.92 -6.56
N VAL A 86 1.24 -1.88 -5.80
CA VAL A 86 -0.15 -1.52 -5.57
C VAL A 86 -0.85 -1.12 -6.86
N LYS A 87 -0.21 -0.36 -7.76
CA LYS A 87 -0.77 -0.03 -9.08
C LYS A 87 -1.10 -1.29 -9.89
N LYS A 88 -0.19 -2.27 -9.93
CA LYS A 88 -0.44 -3.56 -10.58
C LYS A 88 -1.62 -4.30 -9.94
N LEU A 89 -1.72 -4.26 -8.61
CA LEU A 89 -2.86 -4.84 -7.90
C LEU A 89 -4.15 -4.11 -8.25
N GLN A 90 -4.18 -2.77 -8.27
CA GLN A 90 -5.36 -1.97 -8.64
C GLN A 90 -5.81 -2.26 -10.08
N GLU A 91 -4.89 -2.34 -11.04
CA GLU A 91 -5.17 -2.65 -12.45
C GLU A 91 -5.76 -4.04 -12.67
N LYS A 92 -5.27 -5.04 -11.91
CA LYS A 92 -5.67 -6.44 -12.04
C LYS A 92 -6.66 -6.88 -10.96
N SER A 93 -7.11 -5.97 -10.09
CA SER A 93 -7.84 -6.35 -8.89
C SER A 93 -9.21 -6.93 -9.24
N PRO A 94 -9.54 -8.13 -8.75
CA PRO A 94 -10.91 -8.63 -8.73
C PRO A 94 -11.87 -7.67 -8.01
N LEU A 95 -11.38 -6.81 -7.10
CA LEU A 95 -12.17 -5.79 -6.40
C LEU A 95 -12.81 -4.75 -7.34
N ASN A 96 -12.35 -4.63 -8.59
CA ASN A 96 -13.04 -3.80 -9.60
C ASN A 96 -14.35 -4.41 -10.07
N SER A 97 -14.49 -5.73 -9.97
CA SER A 97 -15.72 -6.44 -10.31
C SER A 97 -16.79 -6.19 -9.26
N LYS A 98 -17.98 -5.77 -9.71
CA LYS A 98 -19.17 -5.69 -8.85
C LYS A 98 -19.43 -7.03 -8.15
N LEU A 99 -19.24 -8.15 -8.85
CA LEU A 99 -19.49 -9.49 -8.32
C LEU A 99 -18.59 -9.82 -7.13
N VAL A 100 -17.30 -9.50 -7.20
CA VAL A 100 -16.34 -9.81 -6.11
C VAL A 100 -16.58 -8.92 -4.89
N ARG A 101 -16.93 -7.64 -5.10
CA ARG A 101 -17.31 -6.74 -4.00
C ARG A 101 -18.59 -7.19 -3.28
N ASN A 102 -19.45 -7.92 -3.99
CA ASN A 102 -20.78 -8.31 -3.58
C ASN A 102 -20.88 -9.78 -3.15
N ILE A 103 -19.85 -10.59 -3.39
CA ILE A 103 -19.94 -12.04 -3.14
C ILE A 103 -20.12 -12.35 -1.64
N ASN A 104 -19.70 -11.44 -0.76
CA ASN A 104 -19.87 -11.59 0.69
C ASN A 104 -21.34 -11.52 1.12
N TRP A 105 -22.26 -10.90 0.37
CA TRP A 105 -23.69 -10.93 0.67
C TRP A 105 -24.43 -12.07 -0.03
N MET A 106 -23.80 -12.71 -1.02
CA MET A 106 -24.39 -13.78 -1.82
C MET A 106 -24.23 -15.17 -1.19
N ILE A 107 -23.60 -15.26 -0.02
CA ILE A 107 -23.32 -16.51 0.68
C ILE A 107 -24.18 -16.49 1.94
N PRO A 108 -25.09 -17.48 2.13
CA PRO A 108 -26.03 -17.52 3.25
C PRO A 108 -25.37 -17.45 4.63
#